data_AF-A0A7S2NDX1-F1
#
_entry.id   AF-A0A7S2NDX1-F1
#
_cell.length_a   1.000
_cell.length_b   1.000
_cell.length_c   1.000
_cell.angle_alpha   90.00
_cell.angle_beta   90.00
_cell.angle_gamma   90.00
#
_symmetry.space_group_name_H-M   'P 1'
#
loop_
_entity.id
_entity.type
_entity.pdbx_description
1 polymer ?
#
loop_
_entity_poly.entity_id
_entity_poly.type
_entity_poly.pdbx_seq_one_letter_code
_entity_poly.pdbx_strand_id
1 'polypeptide(L)'
;AALKLEPMHAGAKSELARINTKEKGDALQDGDKAFLGSKQKLDDAVKKGDANAAKDALKKIKELIDQEKISWDAFQQSKVGKTIGDIQKKPPKSDKELEKVAKDMVGDLMKFTDKKCRQVI
;
A
#
# COMPACT_ATOMS: atom_id res chain seq x y z
N ALA A 1 39.45 -14.36 45.30
CA ALA A 1 39.46 -14.53 43.83
C ALA A 1 38.15 -13.97 43.29
N ALA A 2 38.20 -13.00 42.37
CA ALA A 2 37.02 -12.32 41.83
C ALA A 2 36.32 -13.21 40.79
N LEU A 3 35.02 -13.47 40.97
CA LEU A 3 34.17 -14.10 39.96
C LEU A 3 34.00 -13.11 38.78
N LYS A 4 34.60 -13.46 37.64
CA LYS A 4 34.31 -12.81 36.36
C LYS A 4 32.91 -13.26 35.90
N LEU A 5 31.92 -12.40 36.08
CA LEU A 5 30.62 -12.52 35.42
C LEU A 5 30.82 -12.24 33.93
N GLU A 6 30.66 -13.25 33.09
CA GLU A 6 30.65 -13.11 31.63
C GLU A 6 29.41 -12.31 31.19
N PRO A 7 29.53 -11.36 30.24
CA PRO A 7 28.41 -10.57 29.75
C PRO A 7 27.60 -11.40 28.73
N MET A 8 26.69 -12.23 29.23
CA MET A 8 25.84 -13.10 28.42
C MET A 8 24.58 -12.37 27.88
N HIS A 9 24.69 -11.21 27.21
CA HIS A 9 23.50 -10.47 26.75
C HIS A 9 23.68 -9.66 25.43
N ALA A 10 24.49 -10.14 24.49
CA ALA A 10 24.60 -9.52 23.15
C ALA A 10 23.82 -10.25 22.03
N GLY A 11 23.49 -11.55 22.21
CA GLY A 11 22.87 -12.37 21.16
C GLY A 11 21.37 -12.12 20.95
N ALA A 12 20.59 -12.00 22.02
CA ALA A 12 19.12 -11.93 21.93
C ALA A 12 18.58 -10.68 21.23
N LYS A 13 19.30 -9.54 21.31
CA LYS A 13 18.90 -8.31 20.60
C LYS A 13 19.09 -8.43 19.08
N SER A 14 20.09 -9.19 18.63
CA SER A 14 20.40 -9.35 17.21
C SER A 14 19.45 -10.33 16.51
N GLU A 15 18.99 -11.35 17.22
CA GLU A 15 18.07 -12.35 16.67
C GLU A 15 16.63 -11.80 16.53
N LEU A 16 16.15 -11.06 17.53
CA LEU A 16 14.87 -10.34 17.45
C LEU A 16 14.87 -9.31 16.32
N ALA A 17 15.98 -8.58 16.10
CA ALA A 17 16.08 -7.64 14.99
C ALA A 17 16.01 -8.35 13.62
N ARG A 18 16.67 -9.51 13.45
CA ARG A 18 16.62 -10.29 12.21
C ARG A 18 15.22 -10.84 11.91
N ILE A 19 14.52 -11.36 12.92
CA ILE A 19 13.15 -11.87 12.76
C ILE A 19 12.19 -10.74 12.39
N ASN A 20 12.28 -9.61 13.07
CA ASN A 20 11.43 -8.43 12.82
C ASN A 20 11.65 -7.82 11.42
N THR A 21 12.88 -7.89 10.90
CA THR A 21 13.20 -7.42 9.53
C THR A 21 12.67 -8.38 8.47
N LYS A 22 12.69 -9.70 8.74
CA LYS A 22 12.21 -10.73 7.82
C LYS A 22 10.68 -10.77 7.75
N GLU A 23 9.99 -10.72 8.89
CA GLU A 23 8.52 -10.65 8.94
C GLU A 23 7.97 -9.37 8.30
N LYS A 24 8.64 -8.21 8.47
CA LYS A 24 8.26 -6.98 7.77
C LYS A 24 8.48 -7.08 6.26
N GLY A 25 9.55 -7.75 5.82
CA GLY A 25 9.81 -8.00 4.41
C GLY A 25 8.75 -8.88 3.75
N ASP A 26 8.42 -10.01 4.37
CA ASP A 26 7.37 -10.93 3.89
C ASP A 26 5.97 -10.27 3.90
N ALA A 27 5.63 -9.53 4.96
CA ALA A 27 4.34 -8.84 5.05
C ALA A 27 4.17 -7.73 4.00
N LEU A 28 5.25 -6.99 3.69
CA LEU A 28 5.26 -6.02 2.60
C LEU A 28 5.14 -6.72 1.24
N GLN A 29 5.77 -7.88 1.07
CA GLN A 29 5.73 -8.64 -0.18
C GLN A 29 4.32 -9.20 -0.48
N ASP A 30 3.60 -9.68 0.54
CA ASP A 30 2.20 -10.10 0.41
C ASP A 30 1.25 -8.92 0.19
N GLY A 31 1.46 -7.81 0.90
CA GLY A 31 0.69 -6.58 0.70
C GLY A 31 0.89 -5.96 -0.68
N ASP A 32 2.12 -5.99 -1.21
CA ASP A 32 2.45 -5.53 -2.56
C ASP A 32 1.73 -6.36 -3.64
N LYS A 33 1.75 -7.69 -3.51
CA LYS A 33 1.00 -8.58 -4.41
C LYS A 33 -0.49 -8.30 -4.34
N ALA A 34 -1.05 -8.16 -3.14
CA ALA A 34 -2.46 -7.85 -2.94
C ALA A 34 -2.84 -6.48 -3.55
N PHE A 35 -1.94 -5.51 -3.45
CA PHE A 35 -2.11 -4.16 -3.99
C PHE A 35 -2.08 -4.14 -5.51
N LEU A 36 -1.06 -4.76 -6.13
CA LEU A 36 -0.96 -4.90 -7.57
C LEU A 36 -2.13 -5.71 -8.14
N GLY A 37 -2.56 -6.77 -7.45
CA GLY A 37 -3.75 -7.54 -7.81
C GLY A 37 -5.03 -6.70 -7.75
N SER A 38 -5.20 -5.90 -6.71
CA SER A 38 -6.36 -4.98 -6.56
C SER A 38 -6.33 -3.88 -7.63
N LYS A 39 -5.14 -3.37 -7.96
CA LYS A 39 -4.92 -2.43 -9.06
C LYS A 39 -5.32 -3.03 -10.41
N GLN A 40 -4.99 -4.30 -10.66
CA GLN A 40 -5.37 -4.99 -11.88
C GLN A 40 -6.88 -5.18 -11.97
N LYS A 41 -7.54 -5.55 -10.86
CA LYS A 41 -9.01 -5.63 -10.77
C LYS A 41 -9.67 -4.29 -11.04
N LEU A 42 -9.10 -3.20 -10.52
CA LEU A 42 -9.57 -1.85 -10.79
C LEU A 42 -9.50 -1.53 -12.29
N ASP A 43 -8.36 -1.82 -12.93
CA ASP A 43 -8.17 -1.55 -14.35
C ASP A 43 -9.15 -2.36 -15.23
N ASP A 44 -9.34 -3.64 -14.90
CA ASP A 44 -10.30 -4.51 -15.59
C ASP A 44 -11.76 -4.04 -15.39
N ALA A 45 -12.13 -3.66 -14.16
CA ALA A 45 -13.44 -3.12 -13.84
C ALA A 45 -13.73 -1.81 -14.60
N VAL A 46 -12.74 -0.91 -14.67
CA VAL A 46 -12.87 0.35 -15.43
C VAL A 46 -13.04 0.06 -16.92
N LYS A 47 -12.26 -0.86 -17.48
CA LYS A 47 -12.37 -1.27 -18.90
C LYS A 47 -13.74 -1.88 -19.22
N LYS A 48 -14.30 -2.66 -18.30
CA LYS A 48 -15.63 -3.27 -18.43
C LYS A 48 -16.79 -2.31 -18.10
N GLY A 49 -16.49 -1.10 -17.61
CA GLY A 49 -17.51 -0.15 -17.16
C GLY A 49 -18.25 -0.58 -15.90
N ASP A 50 -17.61 -1.40 -15.07
CA ASP A 50 -18.21 -2.03 -13.90
C ASP A 50 -17.93 -1.21 -12.62
N ALA A 51 -18.82 -0.26 -12.34
CA ALA A 51 -18.62 0.72 -11.27
C ALA A 51 -18.55 0.09 -9.87
N ASN A 52 -19.30 -0.99 -9.61
CA ASN A 52 -19.29 -1.67 -8.31
C ASN A 52 -17.96 -2.38 -8.06
N ALA A 53 -17.44 -3.10 -9.05
CA ALA A 53 -16.14 -3.75 -8.95
C ALA A 53 -15.00 -2.73 -8.83
N ALA A 54 -15.11 -1.58 -9.52
CA ALA A 54 -14.15 -0.49 -9.39
C ALA A 54 -14.18 0.12 -7.97
N LYS A 55 -15.37 0.35 -7.39
CA LYS A 55 -15.53 0.83 -6.00
C LYS A 55 -14.91 -0.16 -5.00
N ASP A 56 -15.16 -1.45 -5.15
CA ASP A 56 -14.61 -2.49 -4.26
C ASP A 56 -13.08 -2.52 -4.34
N ALA A 57 -12.53 -2.52 -5.55
CA ALA A 57 -11.09 -2.48 -5.76
C ALA A 57 -10.45 -1.21 -5.17
N LEU A 58 -11.08 -0.03 -5.33
CA LEU A 58 -10.62 1.22 -4.73
C LEU A 58 -10.58 1.16 -3.21
N LYS A 59 -11.63 0.62 -2.57
CA LYS A 59 -11.67 0.45 -1.11
C LYS A 59 -10.54 -0.46 -0.64
N LYS A 60 -10.27 -1.54 -1.35
CA LYS A 60 -9.19 -2.48 -1.01
C LYS A 60 -7.80 -1.86 -1.17
N ILE A 61 -7.60 -1.08 -2.22
CA ILE A 61 -6.37 -0.30 -2.43
C ILE A 61 -6.20 0.71 -1.28
N LYS A 62 -7.28 1.41 -0.89
CA LYS A 62 -7.27 2.36 0.24
C LYS A 62 -6.86 1.68 1.53
N GLU A 63 -7.49 0.54 1.86
CA GLU A 63 -7.16 -0.24 3.05
C GLU A 63 -5.68 -0.66 3.09
N LEU A 64 -5.12 -1.09 1.96
CA LEU A 64 -3.70 -1.50 1.87
C LEU A 64 -2.74 -0.31 2.07
N ILE A 65 -3.11 0.88 1.57
CA ILE A 65 -2.35 2.12 1.76
C ILE A 65 -2.43 2.58 3.23
N ASP A 66 -3.63 2.61 3.80
CA ASP A 66 -3.87 3.01 5.20
C ASP A 66 -3.15 2.07 6.18
N GLN A 67 -3.13 0.76 5.89
CA GLN A 67 -2.39 -0.21 6.70
C GLN A 67 -0.86 -0.14 6.51
N GLU A 68 -0.37 0.73 5.62
CA GLU A 68 1.04 0.84 5.22
C GLU A 68 1.68 -0.53 4.88
N LYS A 69 0.86 -1.48 4.40
CA LYS A 69 1.27 -2.83 4.02
C LYS A 69 1.88 -2.90 2.63
N ILE A 70 2.10 -1.76 2.00
CA ILE A 70 2.68 -1.67 0.67
C ILE A 70 4.02 -0.96 0.71
N SER A 71 4.95 -1.45 -0.08
CA SER A 71 6.22 -0.80 -0.33
C SER A 71 6.03 0.42 -1.24
N TRP A 72 6.94 1.37 -1.10
CA TRP A 72 6.99 2.55 -1.97
C TRP A 72 7.22 2.15 -3.44
N ASP A 73 8.01 1.10 -3.68
CA ASP A 73 8.28 0.60 -5.03
C ASP A 73 7.01 0.05 -5.68
N ALA A 74 6.27 -0.84 -5.01
CA ALA A 74 5.02 -1.38 -5.54
C ALA A 74 3.98 -0.28 -5.78
N PHE A 75 3.92 0.71 -4.89
CA PHE A 75 3.10 1.91 -5.07
C PHE A 75 3.44 2.64 -6.38
N GLN A 76 4.71 2.95 -6.62
CA GLN A 76 5.16 3.62 -7.83
C GLN A 76 4.94 2.76 -9.09
N GLN A 77 5.25 1.47 -9.03
CA GLN A 77 5.09 0.53 -10.16
C GLN A 77 3.62 0.37 -10.57
N SER A 78 2.70 0.37 -9.61
CA SER A 78 1.27 0.16 -9.87
C SER A 78 0.64 1.23 -10.76
N LYS A 79 1.24 2.43 -10.81
CA LYS A 79 0.66 3.62 -11.45
C LYS A 79 -0.80 3.86 -11.03
N VAL A 80 -1.16 3.49 -9.79
CA VAL A 80 -2.54 3.55 -9.27
C VAL A 80 -3.12 4.96 -9.38
N GLY A 81 -2.31 5.99 -9.12
CA GLY A 81 -2.74 7.38 -9.24
C GLY A 81 -3.20 7.76 -10.64
N LYS A 82 -2.62 7.16 -11.70
CA LYS A 82 -3.03 7.41 -13.08
C LYS A 82 -4.43 6.83 -13.33
N THR A 83 -4.67 5.59 -12.93
CA THR A 83 -5.98 4.95 -13.11
C THR A 83 -7.06 5.66 -12.30
N ILE A 84 -6.77 6.04 -11.05
CA ILE A 84 -7.73 6.75 -10.19
C ILE A 84 -8.03 8.13 -10.76
N GLY A 85 -7.01 8.85 -11.25
CA GLY A 85 -7.20 10.12 -11.95
C GLY A 85 -8.02 9.99 -13.24
N ASP A 86 -7.91 8.87 -13.95
CA ASP A 86 -8.74 8.58 -15.12
C ASP A 86 -10.21 8.35 -14.73
N ILE A 87 -10.46 7.54 -13.69
CA ILE A 87 -11.79 7.32 -13.12
C ILE A 87 -12.42 8.63 -12.65
N GLN A 88 -11.64 9.51 -12.02
CA GLN A 88 -12.13 10.81 -11.56
C GLN A 88 -12.54 11.70 -12.74
N LYS A 89 -11.82 11.64 -13.87
CA LYS A 89 -12.13 12.45 -15.07
C LYS A 89 -13.26 11.85 -15.91
N LYS A 90 -13.32 10.53 -15.96
CA LYS A 90 -14.26 9.75 -16.76
C LYS A 90 -14.76 8.56 -15.93
N PRO A 91 -15.70 8.79 -15.00
CA PRO A 91 -16.27 7.71 -14.21
C PRO A 91 -17.03 6.74 -15.13
N PRO A 92 -16.79 5.42 -15.02
CA PRO A 92 -17.55 4.44 -15.78
C PRO A 92 -19.04 4.56 -15.44
N LYS A 93 -19.89 4.54 -16.48
CA LYS A 93 -21.34 4.75 -16.40
C LYS A 93 -21.76 6.11 -15.79
N SER A 94 -20.88 7.11 -15.75
CA SER A 94 -21.13 8.41 -15.09
C SER A 94 -21.54 8.26 -13.61
N ASP A 95 -21.00 7.25 -12.93
CA ASP A 95 -21.29 6.99 -11.52
C ASP A 95 -20.63 8.06 -10.64
N LYS A 96 -21.46 8.99 -10.12
CA LYS A 96 -21.02 10.11 -9.28
C LYS A 96 -20.42 9.67 -7.95
N GLU A 97 -20.84 8.53 -7.42
CA GLU A 97 -20.26 8.01 -6.18
C GLU A 97 -18.84 7.48 -6.42
N LEU A 98 -18.61 6.78 -7.52
CA LEU A 98 -17.29 6.30 -7.90
C LEU A 98 -16.35 7.47 -8.18
N GLU A 99 -16.85 8.52 -8.84
CA GLU A 99 -16.10 9.78 -9.02
C GLU A 99 -15.69 10.37 -7.66
N LYS A 100 -16.62 10.44 -6.70
CA LYS A 100 -16.34 10.94 -5.35
C LYS A 100 -15.32 10.08 -4.61
N VAL A 101 -15.44 8.76 -4.69
CA VAL A 101 -14.48 7.81 -4.09
C VAL A 101 -13.10 7.96 -4.75
N ALA A 102 -13.03 8.10 -6.07
CA ALA A 102 -11.78 8.31 -6.78
C ALA A 102 -11.13 9.65 -6.37
N LYS A 103 -11.92 10.72 -6.24
CA LYS A 103 -11.44 12.03 -5.79
C LYS A 103 -10.89 12.00 -4.36
N ASP A 104 -11.61 11.36 -3.43
CA ASP A 104 -11.16 11.14 -2.05
C ASP A 104 -9.83 10.36 -2.03
N MET A 105 -9.78 9.29 -2.82
CA MET A 105 -8.60 8.45 -2.95
C MET A 105 -7.40 9.20 -3.51
N VAL A 106 -7.57 10.08 -4.51
CA VAL A 106 -6.47 10.95 -4.99
C VAL A 106 -5.89 11.78 -3.87
N GLY A 107 -6.73 12.32 -2.98
CA GLY A 107 -6.29 13.05 -1.80
C GLY A 107 -5.45 12.17 -0.85
N ASP A 108 -5.89 10.96 -0.57
CA ASP A 108 -5.15 10.04 0.30
C ASP A 108 -3.84 9.53 -0.33
N LEU A 109 -3.81 9.31 -1.64
CA LEU A 109 -2.58 9.02 -2.38
C LEU A 109 -1.56 10.15 -2.27
N MET A 110 -2.00 11.41 -2.36
CA MET A 110 -1.12 12.56 -2.21
C MET A 110 -0.58 12.65 -0.78
N LYS A 111 -1.41 12.44 0.24
CA LYS A 111 -0.95 12.41 1.64
C LYS A 111 0.05 11.28 1.87
N PHE A 112 -0.22 10.09 1.34
CA PHE A 112 0.69 8.95 1.44
C PHE A 112 2.03 9.24 0.74
N THR A 113 1.97 9.84 -0.46
CA THR A 113 3.16 10.24 -1.22
C THR A 113 3.96 11.32 -0.48
N ASP A 114 3.32 12.37 0.03
CA ASP A 114 3.99 13.41 0.83
C ASP A 114 4.65 12.82 2.08
N LYS A 115 3.94 11.94 2.81
CA LYS A 115 4.49 11.24 3.98
C LYS A 115 5.71 10.41 3.63
N LYS A 116 5.65 9.61 2.55
CA LYS A 116 6.77 8.77 2.11
C LYS A 116 7.93 9.59 1.57
N CYS A 117 7.68 10.64 0.79
CA CYS A 117 8.73 11.55 0.32
C CYS A 117 9.45 12.25 1.47
N ARG A 118 8.74 12.69 2.52
CA ARG A 118 9.36 13.31 3.71
C ARG A 118 10.16 12.33 4.57
N GLN A 119 9.85 11.03 4.55
CA GLN A 119 10.62 10.01 5.27
C GLN A 119 11.93 9.63 4.58
N VAL A 120 12.12 10.02 3.31
CA VAL A 120 13.30 9.70 2.49
C VAL A 120 14.34 10.84 2.50
N ILE A 121 14.01 12.01 3.07
CA ILE A 121 14.92 13.17 3.26
C ILE A 121 15.42 13.17 4.70
#